data_AF-A0A523IN54-F1
#
_entry.id   AF-A0A523IN54-F1
#
_cell.length_a   1.000
_cell.length_b   1.000
_cell.length_c   1.000
_cell.angle_alpha   90.00
_cell.angle_beta   90.00
_cell.angle_gamma   90.00
#
_symmetry.space_group_name_H-M   'P 1'
#
loop_
_entity.id
_entity.type
_entity.pdbx_description
1 polymer ?
#
loop_
_entity_poly.entity_id
_entity_poly.type
_entity_poly.pdbx_seq_one_letter_code
_entity_poly.pdbx_strand_id
1 'polypeptide(L)'
;MRALSYFLVLAGMLVGYYELLGPGPSPSELVADLEWWRSYGFAHRRDAFDALERLAAGGFPGALVPLGLFWLPPLAILVWGFKLFRSAVLRTLCTTCFFVLVSFVYYGYMADRVWRFFEWRSPAVAATVAATTAAGLFAPSLLRAALERSRVWTAFVMAMVFAGVFLLSTEVTGTNSDMRFNLSPWPVVTLFGLLLIGSALAAFHCAAGLGIWIAAQLGGTRGLVAAALVAGALMLALTLLIFRAPSVGTLLTLTSIGAAYALVRVRVGPESRDEAARAGLLVLAAGVFAFLTINLSNQAAAAYQTKARNDTAMQVLVALERFREERGAYPERLRHLVPDFFEEVPRPRMGLILDDDDEFTYTNLGDSYLLEFSSVTWVQCGYSPPYDVAKYSEDDFEDEDEEDFEERPQDPELTALLADHGLEGAWNCQDAPPKLW
;
A
#
# COMPACT_ATOMS: atom_id res chain seq x y z
N MET A 1 -4.93 -32.36 17.24
CA MET A 1 -3.48 -32.66 17.36
C MET A 1 -2.69 -32.29 16.10
N ARG A 2 -3.00 -32.82 14.89
CA ARG A 2 -2.21 -32.52 13.67
C ARG A 2 -2.07 -31.03 13.31
N ALA A 3 -3.14 -30.25 13.45
CA ALA A 3 -3.10 -28.80 13.18
C ALA A 3 -2.17 -28.05 14.16
N LEU A 4 -2.27 -28.35 15.45
CA LEU A 4 -1.44 -27.73 16.48
C LEU A 4 0.04 -28.02 16.24
N SER A 5 0.41 -29.28 15.99
CA SER A 5 1.80 -29.63 15.70
C SER A 5 2.34 -28.91 14.46
N TYR A 6 1.53 -28.76 13.41
CA TYR A 6 1.90 -27.99 12.22
C TYR A 6 2.19 -26.53 12.54
N PHE A 7 1.30 -25.86 13.28
CA PHE A 7 1.49 -24.45 13.65
C PHE A 7 2.62 -24.25 14.66
N LEU A 8 2.93 -25.23 15.51
CA LEU A 8 4.11 -25.19 16.39
C LEU A 8 5.42 -25.23 15.57
N VAL A 9 5.50 -26.10 14.55
CA VAL A 9 6.64 -26.14 13.62
C VAL A 9 6.76 -24.81 12.87
N LEU A 10 5.63 -24.28 12.37
CA LEU A 10 5.60 -23.01 11.65
C LEU A 10 6.02 -21.82 12.53
N ALA A 11 5.55 -21.78 13.79
CA ALA A 11 5.93 -20.76 14.75
C ALA A 11 7.43 -20.85 15.09
N GLY A 12 7.95 -22.06 15.35
CA GLY A 12 9.37 -22.27 15.57
C GLY A 12 10.22 -21.83 14.38
N MET A 13 9.73 -22.05 13.16
CA MET A 13 10.40 -21.61 11.95
C MET A 13 10.34 -20.09 11.75
N LEU A 14 9.22 -19.44 12.04
CA LEU A 14 9.11 -17.98 12.03
C LEU A 14 10.11 -17.34 13.00
N VAL A 15 10.20 -17.87 14.22
CA VAL A 15 11.19 -17.43 15.21
C VAL A 15 12.60 -17.67 14.68
N GLY A 16 12.90 -18.88 14.18
CA GLY A 16 14.22 -19.19 13.63
C GLY A 16 14.63 -18.31 12.46
N TYR A 17 13.71 -18.00 11.54
CA TYR A 17 13.99 -17.11 10.42
C TYR A 17 14.14 -15.66 10.86
N TYR A 18 13.34 -15.20 11.83
CA TYR A 18 13.53 -13.88 12.40
C TYR A 18 14.89 -13.76 13.11
N GLU A 19 15.31 -14.78 13.85
CA GLU A 19 16.60 -14.80 14.56
C GLU A 19 17.81 -14.94 13.63
N LEU A 20 17.66 -15.51 12.43
CA LEU A 20 18.76 -15.73 11.48
C LEU A 20 18.83 -14.69 10.37
N LEU A 21 17.67 -14.21 9.92
CA LEU A 21 17.50 -13.36 8.72
C LEU A 21 16.73 -12.08 9.03
N GLY A 22 16.23 -11.92 10.26
CA GLY A 22 15.55 -10.71 10.70
C GLY A 22 16.53 -9.57 11.00
N PRO A 23 16.01 -8.41 11.44
CA PRO A 23 16.80 -7.19 11.60
C PRO A 23 17.77 -7.22 12.80
N GLY A 24 17.85 -8.34 13.51
CA GLY A 24 18.48 -8.42 14.82
C GLY A 24 17.66 -7.71 15.90
N PRO A 25 18.15 -7.70 17.15
CA PRO A 25 17.40 -7.20 18.30
C PRO A 25 17.37 -5.66 18.42
N SER A 26 18.21 -4.91 17.70
CA SER A 26 18.17 -3.44 17.68
C SER A 26 18.86 -2.85 16.44
N PRO A 27 18.49 -1.65 15.96
CA PRO A 27 19.07 -1.02 14.76
C PRO A 27 20.48 -0.47 15.00
N SER A 28 20.96 -0.43 16.24
CA SER A 28 22.25 0.13 16.64
C SER A 28 23.38 -0.89 16.70
N GLU A 29 23.07 -2.18 16.73
CA GLU A 29 24.08 -3.22 16.84
C GLU A 29 24.54 -3.64 15.43
N LEU A 30 25.79 -3.31 15.08
CA LEU A 30 26.40 -3.86 13.88
C LEU A 30 26.68 -5.36 14.09
N VAL A 31 26.58 -6.14 13.02
CA VAL A 31 26.81 -7.59 13.06
C VAL A 31 28.19 -7.93 13.65
N ALA A 32 29.19 -7.09 13.37
CA ALA A 32 30.54 -7.20 13.90
C ALA A 32 30.61 -7.07 15.44
N ASP A 33 29.66 -6.35 16.04
CA ASP A 33 29.61 -6.05 17.46
C ASP A 33 28.76 -7.06 18.25
N LEU A 34 28.01 -7.92 17.55
CA LEU A 34 27.17 -8.93 18.20
C LEU A 34 28.04 -10.04 18.80
N GLU A 35 27.82 -10.29 20.09
CA GLU A 35 28.51 -11.35 20.82
C GLU A 35 28.22 -12.73 20.21
N TRP A 36 29.24 -13.59 20.17
CA TRP A 36 29.18 -14.90 19.52
C TRP A 36 28.14 -15.86 20.12
N TRP A 37 27.68 -15.61 21.36
CA TRP A 37 26.65 -16.42 22.02
C TRP A 37 25.23 -16.02 21.64
N ARG A 38 25.04 -14.87 20.97
CA ARG A 38 23.73 -14.49 20.41
C ARG A 38 23.48 -15.25 19.11
N SER A 39 22.26 -15.69 18.86
CA SER A 39 21.85 -16.50 17.69
C SER A 39 22.35 -15.90 16.37
N TYR A 40 22.08 -14.61 16.18
CA TYR A 40 22.47 -13.86 14.98
C TYR A 40 23.99 -13.66 14.87
N GLY A 41 24.67 -13.35 15.98
CA GLY A 41 26.13 -13.22 16.04
C GLY A 41 26.87 -14.55 15.83
N PHE A 42 26.29 -15.67 16.27
CA PHE A 42 26.83 -17.01 16.03
C PHE A 42 26.72 -17.43 14.57
N ALA A 43 25.57 -17.17 13.94
CA ALA A 43 25.30 -17.55 12.55
C ALA A 43 26.24 -16.82 11.57
N HIS A 44 26.38 -15.51 11.74
CA HIS A 44 27.18 -14.65 10.85
C HIS A 44 28.68 -14.66 11.11
N ARG A 45 29.17 -15.35 12.14
CA ARG A 45 30.61 -15.60 12.33
C ARG A 45 31.10 -16.85 11.59
N ARG A 46 30.23 -17.55 10.85
CA ARG A 46 30.58 -18.75 10.09
C ARG A 46 30.83 -18.41 8.62
N ASP A 47 31.94 -18.88 8.08
CA ASP A 47 32.35 -18.70 6.68
C ASP A 47 31.26 -19.04 5.64
N ALA A 48 30.36 -19.98 5.98
CA ALA A 48 29.26 -20.37 5.12
C ALA A 48 28.20 -19.27 4.94
N PHE A 49 27.88 -18.50 6.00
CA PHE A 49 26.93 -17.39 5.91
C PHE A 49 27.56 -16.21 5.16
N ASP A 50 28.82 -15.89 5.43
CA ASP A 50 29.60 -14.91 4.68
C ASP A 50 29.61 -15.20 3.18
N ALA A 51 29.80 -16.47 2.79
CA ALA A 51 29.78 -16.87 1.38
C ALA A 51 28.39 -16.65 0.75
N LEU A 52 27.31 -16.95 1.48
CA LEU A 52 25.93 -16.74 1.03
C LEU A 52 25.59 -15.24 0.91
N GLU A 53 26.02 -14.42 1.88
CA GLU A 53 25.86 -12.97 1.82
C GLU A 53 26.61 -12.36 0.65
N ARG A 54 27.85 -12.80 0.38
CA ARG A 54 28.61 -12.36 -0.79
C ARG A 54 27.93 -12.74 -2.11
N LEU A 55 27.35 -13.94 -2.18
CA LEU A 55 26.56 -14.36 -3.34
C LEU A 55 25.29 -13.53 -3.53
N ALA A 56 24.59 -13.18 -2.44
CA ALA A 56 23.43 -12.30 -2.48
C ALA A 56 23.80 -10.86 -2.90
N ALA A 57 24.85 -10.32 -2.31
CA ALA A 57 25.37 -8.99 -2.62
C ALA A 57 25.87 -8.87 -4.07
N GLY A 58 26.32 -9.98 -4.67
CA GLY A 58 26.66 -10.06 -6.10
C GLY A 58 25.47 -9.96 -7.06
N GLY A 59 24.22 -9.94 -6.55
CA GLY A 59 23.02 -9.81 -7.36
C GLY A 59 22.66 -11.09 -8.11
N PHE A 60 21.81 -10.97 -9.14
CA PHE A 60 21.39 -12.11 -9.95
C PHE A 60 22.48 -12.52 -10.95
N PRO A 61 22.74 -13.85 -11.14
CA PRO A 61 21.99 -14.99 -10.60
C PRO A 61 22.48 -15.50 -9.23
N GLY A 62 23.57 -14.98 -8.67
CA GLY A 62 24.17 -15.44 -7.41
C GLY A 62 23.19 -15.47 -6.24
N ALA A 63 22.32 -14.46 -6.14
CA ALA A 63 21.26 -14.36 -5.13
C ALA A 63 20.26 -15.54 -5.17
N LEU A 64 20.10 -16.24 -6.28
CA LEU A 64 19.16 -17.39 -6.37
C LEU A 64 19.57 -18.55 -5.44
N VAL A 65 20.86 -18.68 -5.12
CA VAL A 65 21.37 -19.75 -4.26
C VAL A 65 20.88 -19.57 -2.81
N PRO A 66 21.18 -18.45 -2.12
CA PRO A 66 20.66 -18.22 -0.77
C PRO A 66 19.13 -18.13 -0.75
N LEU A 67 18.49 -17.46 -1.73
CA LEU A 67 17.03 -17.41 -1.81
C LEU A 67 16.42 -18.81 -1.91
N GLY A 68 16.92 -19.65 -2.83
CA GLY A 68 16.44 -21.02 -3.01
C GLY A 68 16.64 -21.88 -1.75
N LEU A 69 17.82 -21.81 -1.13
CA LEU A 69 18.14 -22.57 0.07
C LEU A 69 17.14 -22.28 1.21
N PHE A 70 16.80 -21.02 1.42
CA PHE A 70 15.90 -20.62 2.50
C PHE A 70 14.42 -20.53 2.09
N TRP A 71 14.05 -20.56 0.81
CA TRP A 71 12.65 -20.65 0.34
C TRP A 71 12.12 -22.07 0.22
N LEU A 72 12.99 -23.07 0.05
CA LEU A 72 12.59 -24.48 -0.05
C LEU A 72 11.86 -24.99 1.21
N PRO A 73 12.34 -24.75 2.45
CA PRO A 73 11.63 -25.21 3.64
C PRO A 73 10.23 -24.57 3.81
N PRO A 74 10.05 -23.23 3.64
CA PRO A 74 8.71 -22.63 3.69
C PRO A 74 7.78 -23.20 2.62
N LEU A 75 8.29 -23.44 1.42
CA LEU A 75 7.51 -24.03 0.33
C LEU A 75 7.07 -25.46 0.66
N ALA A 76 7.96 -26.28 1.22
CA ALA A 76 7.63 -27.63 1.65
C ALA A 76 6.53 -27.64 2.72
N ILE A 77 6.63 -26.74 3.70
CA ILE A 77 5.61 -26.57 4.75
C ILE A 77 4.29 -26.07 4.17
N LEU A 78 4.31 -25.16 3.21
CA LEU A 78 3.11 -24.70 2.50
C LEU A 78 2.42 -25.87 1.78
N VAL A 79 3.16 -26.63 0.98
CA VAL A 79 2.64 -27.82 0.27
C VAL A 79 2.06 -28.83 1.25
N TRP A 80 2.74 -29.07 2.38
CA TRP A 80 2.24 -29.96 3.42
C TRP A 80 0.97 -29.43 4.09
N GLY A 81 0.90 -28.12 4.37
CA GLY A 81 -0.28 -27.45 4.90
C GLY A 81 -1.50 -27.59 3.99
N PHE A 82 -1.33 -27.46 2.67
CA PHE A 82 -2.41 -27.64 1.71
C PHE A 82 -2.92 -29.08 1.63
N LYS A 83 -2.03 -30.07 1.84
CA LYS A 83 -2.42 -31.48 1.95
C LYS A 83 -3.16 -31.77 3.26
N LEU A 84 -2.76 -31.14 4.36
CA LEU A 84 -3.35 -31.35 5.68
C LEU A 84 -4.71 -30.64 5.85
N PHE A 85 -4.85 -29.43 5.33
CA PHE A 85 -6.00 -28.57 5.61
C PHE A 85 -6.92 -28.44 4.40
N ARG A 86 -8.22 -28.63 4.65
CA ARG A 86 -9.30 -28.33 3.70
C ARG A 86 -9.94 -26.96 3.91
N SER A 87 -9.79 -26.38 5.11
CA SER A 87 -10.35 -25.06 5.46
C SER A 87 -9.65 -23.94 4.69
N ALA A 88 -10.44 -23.04 4.10
CA ALA A 88 -9.94 -21.84 3.44
C ALA A 88 -9.13 -20.97 4.41
N VAL A 89 -9.62 -20.77 5.64
CA VAL A 89 -8.96 -19.96 6.67
C VAL A 89 -7.56 -20.51 6.99
N LEU A 90 -7.44 -21.83 7.18
CA LEU A 90 -6.15 -22.44 7.49
C LEU A 90 -5.18 -22.35 6.31
N ARG A 91 -5.66 -22.50 5.07
CA ARG A 91 -4.83 -22.32 3.87
C ARG A 91 -4.37 -20.88 3.70
N THR A 92 -5.23 -19.91 4.00
CA THR A 92 -4.86 -18.49 4.06
C THR A 92 -3.76 -18.28 5.07
N LEU A 93 -3.90 -18.77 6.31
CA LEU A 93 -2.87 -18.65 7.35
C LEU A 93 -1.55 -19.32 6.96
N CYS A 94 -1.59 -20.52 6.38
CA CYS A 94 -0.38 -21.18 5.85
C CYS A 94 0.31 -20.32 4.78
N THR A 95 -0.46 -19.73 3.88
CA THR A 95 0.05 -18.87 2.80
C THR A 95 0.61 -17.57 3.34
N THR A 96 -0.05 -16.96 4.33
CA THR A 96 0.46 -15.80 5.06
C THR A 96 1.84 -16.10 5.67
N CYS A 97 1.96 -17.18 6.44
CA CYS A 97 3.22 -17.53 7.07
C CYS A 97 4.31 -17.85 6.04
N PHE A 98 3.96 -18.50 4.93
CA PHE A 98 4.88 -18.70 3.82
C PHE A 98 5.42 -17.38 3.26
N PHE A 99 4.54 -16.41 2.97
CA PHE A 99 4.97 -15.11 2.49
C PHE A 99 5.83 -14.36 3.51
N VAL A 100 5.49 -14.41 4.81
CA VAL A 100 6.33 -13.83 5.87
C VAL A 100 7.74 -14.42 5.87
N LEU A 101 7.84 -15.75 5.83
CA LEU A 101 9.13 -16.44 5.80
C LEU A 101 9.94 -16.07 4.56
N VAL A 102 9.30 -16.02 3.39
CA VAL A 102 9.93 -15.61 2.12
C VAL A 102 10.39 -14.15 2.18
N SER A 103 9.60 -13.27 2.80
CA SER A 103 9.98 -11.87 3.03
C SER A 103 11.20 -11.75 3.94
N PHE A 104 11.28 -12.52 5.03
CA PHE A 104 12.49 -12.56 5.88
C PHE A 104 13.74 -12.91 5.08
N VAL A 105 13.65 -13.89 4.18
CA VAL A 105 14.77 -14.26 3.32
C VAL A 105 15.11 -13.15 2.33
N TYR A 106 14.11 -12.61 1.65
CA TYR A 106 14.34 -11.58 0.64
C TYR A 106 14.93 -10.31 1.24
N TYR A 107 14.30 -9.77 2.29
CA TYR A 107 14.78 -8.54 2.90
C TYR A 107 16.05 -8.74 3.72
N GLY A 108 16.22 -9.88 4.39
CA GLY A 108 17.45 -10.19 5.13
C GLY A 108 18.70 -10.23 4.24
N TYR A 109 18.58 -10.71 3.00
CA TYR A 109 19.73 -10.81 2.07
C TYR A 109 19.83 -9.66 1.06
N MET A 110 18.71 -9.20 0.51
CA MET A 110 18.70 -8.26 -0.63
C MET A 110 18.43 -6.81 -0.22
N ALA A 111 17.84 -6.58 0.97
CA ALA A 111 17.36 -5.27 1.38
C ALA A 111 17.53 -5.01 2.89
N ASP A 112 18.63 -5.52 3.47
CA ASP A 112 18.93 -5.46 4.91
C ASP A 112 18.87 -4.03 5.48
N ARG A 113 19.27 -3.02 4.69
CA ARG A 113 19.19 -1.61 5.11
C ARG A 113 17.76 -1.15 5.41
N VAL A 114 16.80 -1.49 4.53
CA VAL A 114 15.38 -1.17 4.73
C VAL A 114 14.85 -1.93 5.94
N TRP A 115 15.30 -3.17 6.09
CA TRP A 115 14.88 -4.06 7.14
C TRP A 115 15.30 -3.57 8.54
N ARG A 116 16.54 -3.09 8.69
CA ARG A 116 17.08 -2.50 9.92
C ARG A 116 16.48 -1.15 10.24
N PHE A 117 16.17 -0.35 9.22
CA PHE A 117 15.62 1.00 9.40
C PHE A 117 14.29 0.99 10.18
N PHE A 118 13.42 0.02 9.89
CA PHE A 118 12.10 -0.08 10.53
C PHE A 118 12.02 -1.10 11.69
N GLU A 119 13.14 -1.74 12.07
CA GLU A 119 13.25 -2.64 13.24
C GLU A 119 12.14 -3.72 13.32
N TRP A 120 11.51 -3.87 14.51
CA TRP A 120 10.38 -4.77 14.79
C TRP A 120 9.12 -4.46 13.96
N ARG A 121 9.03 -3.24 13.41
CA ARG A 121 7.91 -2.84 12.56
C ARG A 121 8.00 -3.47 11.18
N SER A 122 9.20 -3.74 10.65
CA SER A 122 9.36 -4.46 9.36
C SER A 122 8.70 -5.83 9.37
N PRO A 123 8.93 -6.71 10.36
CA PRO A 123 8.18 -7.97 10.51
C PRO A 123 6.67 -7.78 10.59
N ALA A 124 6.18 -6.79 11.33
CA ALA A 124 4.75 -6.54 11.48
C ALA A 124 4.10 -6.09 10.16
N VAL A 125 4.76 -5.18 9.43
CA VAL A 125 4.33 -4.72 8.11
C VAL A 125 4.40 -5.86 7.09
N ALA A 126 5.49 -6.63 7.07
CA ALA A 126 5.62 -7.81 6.20
C ALA A 126 4.55 -8.85 6.48
N ALA A 127 4.25 -9.12 7.76
CA ALA A 127 3.14 -9.99 8.16
C ALA A 127 1.78 -9.48 7.71
N THR A 128 1.56 -8.18 7.79
CA THR A 128 0.29 -7.57 7.37
C THR A 128 0.13 -7.58 5.85
N VAL A 129 1.20 -7.28 5.09
CA VAL A 129 1.23 -7.41 3.61
C VAL A 129 1.04 -8.87 3.19
N ALA A 130 1.69 -9.81 3.87
CA ALA A 130 1.51 -11.24 3.62
C ALA A 130 0.07 -11.70 3.94
N ALA A 131 -0.53 -11.19 5.01
CA ALA A 131 -1.89 -11.51 5.42
C ALA A 131 -2.92 -10.98 4.42
N THR A 132 -2.80 -9.71 4.03
CA THR A 132 -3.67 -9.07 3.02
C THR A 132 -3.53 -9.75 1.66
N THR A 133 -2.31 -10.06 1.22
CA THR A 133 -2.05 -10.79 -0.02
C THR A 133 -2.67 -12.19 -0.01
N ALA A 134 -2.44 -12.97 1.05
CA ALA A 134 -3.02 -14.29 1.18
C ALA A 134 -4.56 -14.25 1.28
N ALA A 135 -5.12 -13.29 2.03
CA ALA A 135 -6.56 -13.10 2.11
C ALA A 135 -7.14 -12.74 0.73
N GLY A 136 -6.48 -11.87 -0.04
CA GLY A 136 -6.82 -11.54 -1.42
C GLY A 136 -6.81 -12.76 -2.34
N LEU A 137 -5.76 -13.59 -2.29
CA LEU A 137 -5.67 -14.83 -3.07
C LEU A 137 -6.81 -15.80 -2.77
N PHE A 138 -7.17 -15.92 -1.48
CA PHE A 138 -8.21 -16.84 -1.02
C PHE A 138 -9.60 -16.22 -0.88
N ALA A 139 -9.80 -14.96 -1.30
CA ALA A 139 -11.04 -14.22 -1.08
C ALA A 139 -12.31 -14.98 -1.54
N PRO A 140 -12.35 -15.63 -2.73
CA PRO A 140 -13.50 -16.44 -3.12
C PRO A 140 -13.77 -17.62 -2.19
N SER A 141 -12.72 -18.29 -1.72
CA SER A 141 -12.85 -19.45 -0.82
C SER A 141 -13.27 -19.03 0.58
N LEU A 142 -12.78 -17.88 1.06
CA LEU A 142 -13.18 -17.29 2.33
C LEU A 142 -14.64 -16.83 2.28
N LEU A 143 -15.06 -16.16 1.20
CA LEU A 143 -16.45 -15.75 0.99
C LEU A 143 -17.39 -16.96 0.96
N ARG A 144 -17.01 -18.03 0.26
CA ARG A 144 -17.77 -19.29 0.27
C ARG A 144 -17.92 -19.85 1.67
N ALA A 145 -16.82 -19.98 2.41
CA ALA A 145 -16.83 -20.54 3.76
C ALA A 145 -17.69 -19.69 4.72
N ALA A 146 -17.69 -18.36 4.55
CA ALA A 146 -18.57 -17.47 5.31
C ALA A 146 -20.05 -17.67 4.95
N LEU A 147 -20.37 -17.73 3.65
CA LEU A 147 -21.74 -17.92 3.15
C LEU A 147 -22.32 -19.29 3.55
N GLU A 148 -21.50 -20.33 3.57
CA GLU A 148 -21.88 -21.67 4.05
C GLU A 148 -22.23 -21.67 5.55
N ARG A 149 -21.72 -20.70 6.33
CA ARG A 149 -22.01 -20.56 7.76
C ARG A 149 -23.28 -19.76 8.01
N SER A 150 -23.37 -18.52 7.52
CA SER A 150 -24.55 -17.65 7.66
C SER A 150 -24.39 -16.37 6.84
N ARG A 151 -25.48 -15.90 6.21
CA ARG A 151 -25.48 -14.61 5.48
C ARG A 151 -25.23 -13.42 6.40
N VAL A 152 -25.75 -13.46 7.63
CA VAL A 152 -25.53 -12.39 8.63
C VAL A 152 -24.06 -12.35 9.03
N TRP A 153 -23.46 -13.52 9.25
CA TRP A 153 -22.02 -13.61 9.54
C TRP A 153 -21.18 -13.10 8.37
N THR A 154 -21.53 -13.46 7.14
CA THR A 154 -20.84 -12.93 5.95
C THR A 154 -20.93 -11.41 5.87
N ALA A 155 -22.13 -10.84 6.04
CA ALA A 155 -22.30 -9.38 6.02
C ALA A 155 -21.46 -8.69 7.10
N PHE A 156 -21.44 -9.25 8.32
CA PHE A 156 -20.61 -8.76 9.41
C PHE A 156 -19.12 -8.81 9.08
N VAL A 157 -18.61 -9.96 8.59
CA VAL A 157 -17.20 -10.10 8.22
C VAL A 157 -16.82 -9.14 7.08
N MET A 158 -17.68 -9.00 6.05
CA MET A 158 -17.46 -8.07 4.96
C MET A 158 -17.44 -6.62 5.46
N ALA A 159 -18.36 -6.23 6.35
CA ALA A 159 -18.37 -4.90 6.95
C ALA A 159 -17.08 -4.63 7.75
N MET A 160 -16.60 -5.62 8.52
CA MET A 160 -15.34 -5.50 9.26
C MET A 160 -14.11 -5.41 8.34
N VAL A 161 -14.09 -6.16 7.24
CA VAL A 161 -13.02 -6.05 6.22
C VAL A 161 -13.05 -4.68 5.57
N PHE A 162 -14.24 -4.19 5.21
CA PHE A 162 -14.41 -2.85 4.63
C PHE A 162 -13.93 -1.77 5.60
N ALA A 163 -14.40 -1.79 6.84
CA ALA A 163 -13.99 -0.83 7.87
C ALA A 163 -12.47 -0.90 8.13
N GLY A 164 -11.90 -2.09 8.21
CA GLY A 164 -10.45 -2.26 8.39
C GLY A 164 -9.63 -1.68 7.24
N VAL A 165 -10.02 -1.97 5.99
CA VAL A 165 -9.35 -1.39 4.81
C VAL A 165 -9.54 0.13 4.76
N PHE A 166 -10.75 0.61 5.06
CA PHE A 166 -11.05 2.04 5.09
C PHE A 166 -10.16 2.78 6.10
N LEU A 167 -10.09 2.28 7.35
CA LEU A 167 -9.26 2.88 8.39
C LEU A 167 -7.76 2.81 8.04
N LEU A 168 -7.28 1.68 7.50
CA LEU A 168 -5.89 1.59 7.03
C LEU A 168 -5.58 2.57 5.89
N SER A 169 -6.56 2.85 5.02
CA SER A 169 -6.38 3.78 3.92
C SER A 169 -6.51 5.25 4.31
N THR A 170 -7.18 5.56 5.42
CA THR A 170 -7.53 6.96 5.78
C THR A 170 -6.81 7.47 7.02
N GLU A 171 -6.53 6.61 8.00
CA GLU A 171 -5.96 7.00 9.31
C GLU A 171 -4.46 6.72 9.44
N VAL A 172 -3.91 5.80 8.64
CA VAL A 172 -2.53 5.33 8.79
C VAL A 172 -1.57 6.21 8.00
N THR A 173 -1.18 7.34 8.59
CA THR A 173 -0.28 8.32 7.98
C THR A 173 1.19 7.89 8.02
N GLY A 174 1.99 8.53 7.18
CA GLY A 174 3.41 8.22 7.00
C GLY A 174 4.37 8.80 8.02
N THR A 175 3.91 9.57 9.01
CA THR A 175 4.80 10.15 10.02
C THR A 175 4.38 9.83 11.44
N ASN A 176 5.38 9.83 12.32
CA ASN A 176 5.19 9.68 13.76
C ASN A 176 6.39 10.37 14.43
N SER A 177 6.13 11.40 15.22
CA SER A 177 7.15 12.24 15.88
C SER A 177 8.01 11.48 16.90
N ASP A 178 7.54 10.32 17.39
CA ASP A 178 8.30 9.45 18.28
C ASP A 178 9.24 8.49 17.52
N MET A 179 9.22 8.49 16.18
CA MET A 179 10.06 7.62 15.36
C MET A 179 11.35 8.30 14.88
N ARG A 180 12.39 7.50 14.68
CA ARG A 180 13.64 7.97 14.08
C ARG A 180 13.37 8.43 12.65
N PHE A 181 13.72 9.68 12.34
CA PHE A 181 13.41 10.38 11.07
C PHE A 181 11.91 10.64 10.82
N ASN A 182 11.06 10.47 11.84
CA ASN A 182 9.62 10.67 11.75
C ASN A 182 8.92 9.84 10.66
N LEU A 183 9.45 8.67 10.27
CA LEU A 183 8.88 7.85 9.18
C LEU A 183 8.20 6.58 9.69
N SER A 184 6.91 6.45 9.38
CA SER A 184 6.10 5.26 9.65
C SER A 184 6.18 4.27 8.49
N PRO A 185 6.44 2.97 8.73
CA PRO A 185 6.41 1.96 7.67
C PRO A 185 5.00 1.47 7.34
N TRP A 186 3.98 1.88 8.11
CA TRP A 186 2.63 1.36 7.98
C TRP A 186 1.93 1.69 6.65
N PRO A 187 2.16 2.86 6.00
CA PRO A 187 1.63 3.10 4.66
C PRO A 187 2.04 2.06 3.61
N VAL A 188 3.13 1.31 3.82
CA VAL A 188 3.53 0.19 2.94
C VAL A 188 2.41 -0.85 2.84
N VAL A 189 1.65 -1.09 3.91
CA VAL A 189 0.51 -2.01 3.89
C VAL A 189 -0.56 -1.51 2.92
N THR A 190 -0.87 -0.21 2.98
CA THR A 190 -1.87 0.40 2.09
C THR A 190 -1.38 0.46 0.66
N LEU A 191 -0.19 1.00 0.42
CA LEU A 191 0.35 1.19 -0.93
C LEU A 191 0.66 -0.15 -1.63
N PHE A 192 1.40 -1.04 -0.98
CA PHE A 192 1.84 -2.29 -1.63
C PHE A 192 0.86 -3.44 -1.38
N GLY A 193 0.40 -3.62 -0.14
CA GLY A 193 -0.49 -4.72 0.22
C GLY A 193 -1.89 -4.56 -0.38
N LEU A 194 -2.49 -3.38 -0.24
CA LEU A 194 -3.86 -3.12 -0.67
C LEU A 194 -3.94 -2.57 -2.09
N LEU A 195 -3.33 -1.41 -2.37
CA LEU A 195 -3.45 -0.74 -3.66
C LEU A 195 -2.78 -1.56 -4.77
N LEU A 196 -1.51 -1.91 -4.63
CA LEU A 196 -0.80 -2.65 -5.68
C LEU A 196 -1.26 -4.11 -5.78
N ILE A 197 -0.99 -4.92 -4.74
CA ILE A 197 -1.22 -6.36 -4.79
C ILE A 197 -2.73 -6.66 -4.67
N GLY A 198 -3.41 -6.05 -3.69
CA GLY A 198 -4.83 -6.24 -3.45
C GLY A 198 -5.70 -5.89 -4.66
N SER A 199 -5.50 -4.72 -5.27
CA SER A 199 -6.29 -4.32 -6.47
C SER A 199 -6.00 -5.23 -7.66
N ALA A 200 -4.74 -5.64 -7.88
CA ALA A 200 -4.40 -6.58 -8.93
C ALA A 200 -5.09 -7.93 -8.73
N LEU A 201 -5.06 -8.49 -7.51
CA LEU A 201 -5.75 -9.73 -7.17
C LEU A 201 -7.27 -9.60 -7.30
N ALA A 202 -7.84 -8.47 -6.87
CA ALA A 202 -9.26 -8.19 -7.05
C ALA A 202 -9.65 -8.14 -8.53
N ALA A 203 -8.84 -7.49 -9.37
CA ALA A 203 -9.03 -7.46 -10.83
C ALA A 203 -8.94 -8.86 -11.45
N PHE A 204 -7.96 -9.68 -11.02
CA PHE A 204 -7.85 -11.07 -11.46
C PHE A 204 -9.10 -11.89 -11.09
N HIS A 205 -9.64 -11.72 -9.88
CA HIS A 205 -10.87 -12.41 -9.49
C HIS A 205 -12.09 -11.89 -10.26
N CYS A 206 -12.20 -10.58 -10.52
CA CYS A 206 -13.26 -10.05 -11.40
C CYS A 206 -13.20 -10.66 -12.80
N ALA A 207 -12.03 -10.60 -13.44
CA ALA A 207 -11.79 -11.15 -14.77
C ALA A 207 -12.07 -12.66 -14.84
N ALA A 208 -11.51 -13.43 -13.90
CA ALA A 208 -11.70 -14.87 -13.87
C ALA A 208 -13.14 -15.28 -13.53
N GLY A 209 -13.76 -14.62 -12.56
CA GLY A 209 -15.14 -14.90 -12.17
C GLY A 209 -16.12 -14.69 -13.33
N LEU A 210 -15.97 -13.58 -14.05
CA LEU A 210 -16.78 -13.29 -15.24
C LEU A 210 -16.49 -14.29 -16.37
N GLY A 211 -15.21 -14.58 -16.65
CA GLY A 211 -14.83 -15.57 -17.65
C GLY A 211 -15.41 -16.96 -17.36
N ILE A 212 -15.32 -17.44 -16.12
CA ILE A 212 -15.89 -18.73 -15.70
C ILE A 212 -17.40 -18.74 -15.89
N TRP A 213 -18.09 -17.66 -15.48
CA TRP A 213 -19.54 -17.55 -15.64
C TRP A 213 -19.95 -17.61 -17.12
N ILE A 214 -19.27 -16.88 -18.00
CA ILE A 214 -19.54 -16.89 -19.46
C ILE A 214 -19.25 -18.27 -20.07
N ALA A 215 -18.14 -18.90 -19.70
CA ALA A 215 -17.82 -20.24 -20.17
C ALA A 215 -18.93 -21.24 -19.81
N ALA A 216 -19.50 -21.12 -18.61
CA ALA A 216 -20.58 -21.98 -18.16
C ALA A 216 -21.86 -21.80 -19.00
N GLN A 217 -22.22 -20.56 -19.34
CA GLN A 217 -23.41 -20.25 -20.14
C GLN A 217 -23.31 -20.80 -21.58
N LEU A 218 -22.16 -20.57 -22.23
CA LEU A 218 -21.99 -20.91 -23.65
C LEU A 218 -21.52 -22.36 -23.85
N GLY A 219 -20.70 -22.88 -22.93
CA GLY A 219 -19.98 -24.16 -22.98
C GLY A 219 -19.23 -24.48 -24.27
N GLY A 220 -18.65 -25.68 -24.31
CA GLY A 220 -17.80 -26.13 -25.39
C GLY A 220 -16.61 -25.20 -25.66
N THR A 221 -16.10 -25.23 -26.89
CA THR A 221 -14.98 -24.38 -27.33
C THR A 221 -15.36 -22.90 -27.42
N ARG A 222 -16.61 -22.60 -27.80
CA ARG A 222 -17.12 -21.22 -27.87
C ARG A 222 -17.09 -20.54 -26.51
N GLY A 223 -17.52 -21.22 -25.45
CA GLY A 223 -17.46 -20.70 -24.08
C GLY A 223 -16.04 -20.45 -23.60
N LEU A 224 -15.08 -21.32 -23.94
CA LEU A 224 -13.67 -21.12 -23.58
C LEU A 224 -13.06 -19.89 -24.27
N VAL A 225 -13.32 -19.72 -25.57
CA VAL A 225 -12.82 -18.56 -26.33
C VAL A 225 -13.44 -17.28 -25.79
N ALA A 226 -14.77 -17.25 -25.59
CA ALA A 226 -15.47 -16.10 -25.04
C ALA A 226 -14.97 -15.75 -23.63
N ALA A 227 -14.74 -16.75 -22.77
CA ALA A 227 -14.21 -16.54 -21.44
C ALA A 227 -12.81 -15.92 -21.45
N ALA A 228 -11.91 -16.40 -22.31
CA ALA A 228 -10.57 -15.83 -22.43
C ALA A 228 -10.62 -14.38 -22.93
N LEU A 229 -11.44 -14.09 -23.94
CA LEU A 229 -11.59 -12.74 -24.48
C LEU A 229 -12.18 -11.77 -23.45
N VAL A 230 -13.25 -12.16 -22.75
CA VAL A 230 -13.89 -11.29 -21.77
C VAL A 230 -13.03 -11.12 -20.51
N ALA A 231 -12.40 -12.18 -20.02
CA ALA A 231 -11.47 -12.07 -18.89
C ALA A 231 -10.28 -11.18 -19.27
N GLY A 232 -9.72 -11.34 -20.48
CA GLY A 232 -8.65 -10.49 -20.98
C GLY A 232 -9.07 -9.02 -21.10
N ALA A 233 -10.21 -8.75 -21.74
CA ALA A 233 -10.72 -7.39 -21.92
C ALA A 233 -11.02 -6.70 -20.57
N LEU A 234 -11.63 -7.42 -19.62
CA LEU A 234 -11.89 -6.88 -18.28
C LEU A 234 -10.60 -6.65 -17.51
N MET A 235 -9.63 -7.57 -17.58
CA MET A 235 -8.33 -7.37 -16.94
C MET A 235 -7.60 -6.16 -17.51
N LEU A 236 -7.62 -5.97 -18.83
CA LEU A 236 -7.06 -4.79 -19.49
C LEU A 236 -7.72 -3.51 -18.98
N ALA A 237 -9.05 -3.45 -18.98
CA ALA A 237 -9.80 -2.28 -18.52
C ALA A 237 -9.51 -1.94 -17.06
N LEU A 238 -9.48 -2.95 -16.16
CA LEU A 238 -9.16 -2.75 -14.75
C LEU A 238 -7.70 -2.35 -14.55
N THR A 239 -6.77 -2.89 -15.35
CA THR A 239 -5.34 -2.48 -15.29
C THR A 239 -5.19 -1.01 -15.66
N LEU A 240 -5.87 -0.53 -16.69
CA LEU A 240 -5.86 0.89 -17.08
C LEU A 240 -6.51 1.81 -16.04
N LEU A 241 -7.41 1.28 -15.21
CA LEU A 241 -8.02 2.02 -14.11
C LEU A 241 -7.08 2.08 -12.90
N ILE A 242 -6.40 0.97 -12.59
CA ILE A 242 -5.51 0.83 -11.43
C ILE A 242 -4.19 1.61 -11.65
N PHE A 243 -3.62 1.55 -12.86
CA PHE A 243 -2.28 2.08 -13.16
C PHE A 243 -2.30 3.36 -14.02
N ARG A 244 -1.48 4.37 -13.68
CA ARG A 244 -1.29 5.61 -14.46
C ARG A 244 -0.26 5.34 -15.56
N ALA A 245 -0.72 4.94 -16.74
CA ALA A 245 0.16 4.60 -17.87
C ALA A 245 0.98 3.31 -17.70
N PRO A 246 0.32 2.15 -17.51
CA PRO A 246 1.00 0.86 -17.48
C PRO A 246 1.73 0.62 -18.81
N SER A 247 2.97 0.13 -18.72
CA SER A 247 3.72 -0.27 -19.91
C SER A 247 2.98 -1.32 -20.73
N VAL A 248 3.21 -1.35 -22.05
CA VAL A 248 2.64 -2.38 -22.94
C VAL A 248 3.00 -3.79 -22.43
N GLY A 249 4.21 -3.99 -21.91
CA GLY A 249 4.65 -5.24 -21.31
C GLY A 249 3.80 -5.63 -20.08
N THR A 250 3.51 -4.68 -19.19
CA THR A 250 2.63 -4.87 -18.03
C THR A 250 1.22 -5.26 -18.47
N LEU A 251 0.65 -4.52 -19.42
CA LEU A 251 -0.69 -4.79 -19.96
C LEU A 251 -0.79 -6.19 -20.55
N LEU A 252 0.15 -6.57 -21.43
CA LEU A 252 0.18 -7.89 -22.05
C LEU A 252 0.34 -9.00 -21.01
N THR A 253 1.23 -8.81 -20.04
CA THR A 253 1.52 -9.81 -19.00
C THR A 253 0.29 -10.04 -18.12
N LEU A 254 -0.29 -8.99 -17.55
CA LEU A 254 -1.45 -9.10 -16.66
C LEU A 254 -2.69 -9.64 -17.39
N THR A 255 -2.94 -9.15 -18.62
CA THR A 255 -4.04 -9.63 -19.45
C THR A 255 -3.89 -11.12 -19.79
N SER A 256 -2.68 -11.56 -20.15
CA SER A 256 -2.39 -12.95 -20.48
C SER A 256 -2.52 -13.87 -19.27
N ILE A 257 -2.01 -13.44 -18.10
CA ILE A 257 -2.15 -14.18 -16.85
C ILE A 257 -3.63 -14.27 -16.45
N GLY A 258 -4.40 -13.20 -16.61
CA GLY A 258 -5.83 -13.18 -16.27
C GLY A 258 -6.64 -14.12 -17.15
N ALA A 259 -6.40 -14.09 -18.47
CA ALA A 259 -7.01 -15.01 -19.41
C ALA A 259 -6.61 -16.48 -19.13
N ALA A 260 -5.31 -16.74 -18.89
CA ALA A 260 -4.82 -18.07 -18.56
C ALA A 260 -5.42 -18.59 -17.25
N TYR A 261 -5.51 -17.75 -16.22
CA TYR A 261 -6.11 -18.10 -14.94
C TYR A 261 -7.59 -18.45 -15.08
N ALA A 262 -8.36 -17.68 -15.85
CA ALA A 262 -9.75 -17.99 -16.16
C ALA A 262 -9.87 -19.35 -16.87
N LEU A 263 -9.06 -19.59 -17.91
CA LEU A 263 -9.06 -20.84 -18.67
C LEU A 263 -8.72 -22.06 -17.81
N VAL A 264 -7.68 -21.96 -16.98
CA VAL A 264 -7.31 -23.04 -16.04
C VAL A 264 -8.46 -23.33 -15.08
N ARG A 265 -9.12 -22.30 -14.55
CA ARG A 265 -10.24 -22.46 -13.61
C ARG A 265 -11.48 -23.05 -14.27
N VAL A 266 -11.74 -22.74 -15.54
CA VAL A 266 -12.82 -23.40 -16.31
C VAL A 266 -12.48 -24.86 -16.57
N ARG A 267 -11.23 -25.19 -16.90
CA ARG A 267 -10.80 -26.56 -17.26
C ARG A 267 -10.66 -27.51 -16.07
N VAL A 268 -10.16 -27.00 -14.95
CA VAL A 268 -10.02 -27.74 -13.67
C VAL A 268 -11.29 -27.61 -12.82
N GLY A 269 -12.25 -26.83 -13.31
CA GLY A 269 -13.45 -26.44 -12.61
C GLY A 269 -14.49 -27.56 -12.43
N PRO A 270 -15.67 -27.20 -11.91
CA PRO A 270 -16.70 -28.16 -11.54
C PRO A 270 -17.25 -28.94 -12.74
N GLU A 271 -17.78 -30.13 -12.44
CA GLU A 271 -18.24 -31.11 -13.43
C GLU A 271 -19.51 -30.65 -14.16
N SER A 272 -20.30 -29.76 -13.53
CA SER A 272 -21.54 -29.24 -14.10
C SER A 272 -21.47 -27.75 -14.44
N ARG A 273 -22.25 -27.35 -15.45
CA ARG A 273 -22.40 -25.95 -15.86
C ARG A 273 -22.97 -25.07 -14.74
N ASP A 274 -23.94 -25.57 -13.99
CA ASP A 274 -24.58 -24.80 -12.92
C ASP A 274 -23.62 -24.52 -11.76
N GLU A 275 -22.80 -25.51 -11.39
CA GLU A 275 -21.74 -25.31 -10.40
C GLU A 275 -20.67 -24.35 -10.92
N ALA A 276 -20.30 -24.42 -12.20
CA ALA A 276 -19.36 -23.49 -12.82
C ALA A 276 -19.89 -22.06 -12.78
N ALA A 277 -21.16 -21.85 -13.14
CA ALA A 277 -21.80 -20.55 -13.08
C ALA A 277 -21.82 -19.98 -11.65
N ARG A 278 -22.19 -20.80 -10.65
CA ARG A 278 -22.18 -20.38 -9.23
C ARG A 278 -20.77 -20.07 -8.73
N ALA A 279 -19.78 -20.89 -9.09
CA ALA A 279 -18.39 -20.64 -8.74
C ALA A 279 -17.86 -19.35 -9.39
N GLY A 280 -18.20 -19.10 -10.66
CA GLY A 280 -17.87 -17.87 -11.38
C GLY A 280 -18.46 -16.63 -10.68
N LEU A 281 -19.75 -16.66 -10.35
CA LEU A 281 -20.41 -15.57 -9.62
C LEU A 281 -19.79 -15.31 -8.25
N LEU A 282 -19.44 -16.35 -7.52
CA LEU A 282 -18.77 -16.22 -6.21
C LEU A 282 -17.38 -15.57 -6.34
N VAL A 283 -16.58 -16.01 -7.32
CA VAL A 283 -15.25 -15.44 -7.59
C VAL A 283 -15.37 -13.98 -8.02
N LEU A 284 -16.33 -13.68 -8.89
CA LEU A 284 -16.65 -12.32 -9.33
C LEU A 284 -17.08 -11.45 -8.13
N ALA A 285 -18.00 -11.92 -7.29
CA ALA A 285 -18.48 -11.18 -6.12
C ALA A 285 -17.35 -10.88 -5.13
N ALA A 286 -16.45 -11.82 -4.87
CA ALA A 286 -15.27 -11.59 -4.04
C ALA A 286 -14.33 -10.55 -4.65
N GLY A 287 -14.08 -10.64 -5.97
CA GLY A 287 -13.28 -9.66 -6.70
C GLY A 287 -13.88 -8.26 -6.66
N VAL A 288 -15.16 -8.13 -6.97
CA VAL A 288 -15.89 -6.85 -6.98
C VAL A 288 -15.89 -6.23 -5.58
N PHE A 289 -16.18 -7.02 -4.54
CA PHE A 289 -16.16 -6.52 -3.17
C PHE A 289 -14.77 -6.01 -2.78
N ALA A 290 -13.71 -6.77 -3.05
CA ALA A 290 -12.35 -6.36 -2.76
C ALA A 290 -11.95 -5.10 -3.54
N PHE A 291 -12.28 -5.06 -4.84
CA PHE A 291 -11.99 -3.92 -5.71
C PHE A 291 -12.69 -2.65 -5.23
N LEU A 292 -14.00 -2.71 -4.95
CA LEU A 292 -14.75 -1.56 -4.44
C LEU A 292 -14.24 -1.13 -3.07
N THR A 293 -13.99 -2.07 -2.16
CA THR A 293 -13.48 -1.77 -0.82
C THR A 293 -12.16 -1.00 -0.89
N ILE A 294 -11.21 -1.47 -1.69
CA ILE A 294 -9.88 -0.84 -1.82
C ILE A 294 -10.01 0.53 -2.52
N ASN A 295 -10.72 0.60 -3.65
CA ASN A 295 -10.80 1.83 -4.44
C ASN A 295 -11.62 2.93 -3.77
N LEU A 296 -12.75 2.60 -3.13
CA LEU A 296 -13.54 3.58 -2.39
C LEU A 296 -12.77 4.13 -1.19
N SER A 297 -12.04 3.26 -0.48
CA SER A 297 -11.18 3.69 0.63
C SER A 297 -10.05 4.60 0.16
N ASN A 298 -9.43 4.28 -0.98
CA ASN A 298 -8.41 5.12 -1.61
C ASN A 298 -8.96 6.49 -2.06
N GLN A 299 -10.17 6.51 -2.63
CA GLN A 299 -10.83 7.76 -3.04
C GLN A 299 -11.18 8.62 -1.83
N ALA A 300 -11.63 8.02 -0.72
CA ALA A 300 -11.86 8.74 0.52
C ALA A 300 -10.55 9.34 1.05
N ALA A 301 -9.46 8.55 1.10
CA ALA A 301 -8.14 9.02 1.49
C ALA A 301 -7.65 10.20 0.62
N ALA A 302 -7.85 10.10 -0.70
CA ALA A 302 -7.55 11.17 -1.63
C ALA A 302 -8.35 12.45 -1.33
N ALA A 303 -9.65 12.31 -1.05
CA ALA A 303 -10.50 13.45 -0.73
C ALA A 303 -10.07 14.16 0.57
N TYR A 304 -9.68 13.41 1.61
CA TYR A 304 -9.11 14.00 2.83
C TYR A 304 -7.83 14.77 2.52
N GLN A 305 -6.93 14.17 1.74
CA GLN A 305 -5.69 14.84 1.35
C GLN A 305 -5.95 16.12 0.54
N THR A 306 -6.83 16.07 -0.45
CA THR A 306 -7.16 17.24 -1.28
C THR A 306 -7.74 18.36 -0.40
N LYS A 307 -8.64 18.04 0.54
CA LYS A 307 -9.18 19.03 1.47
C LYS A 307 -8.11 19.61 2.41
N ALA A 308 -7.21 18.77 2.93
CA ALA A 308 -6.11 19.24 3.77
C ALA A 308 -5.18 20.19 2.99
N ARG A 309 -4.81 19.82 1.77
CA ARG A 309 -3.89 20.59 0.91
C ARG A 309 -4.51 21.87 0.36
N ASN A 310 -5.68 21.76 -0.26
CA ASN A 310 -6.21 22.82 -1.13
C ASN A 310 -7.21 23.73 -0.42
N ASP A 311 -7.77 23.29 0.71
CA ASP A 311 -8.70 24.13 1.47
C ASP A 311 -8.06 24.59 2.78
N THR A 312 -7.54 23.63 3.56
CA THR A 312 -7.12 23.90 4.94
C THR A 312 -5.75 24.54 5.00
N ALA A 313 -4.76 24.00 4.30
CA ALA A 313 -3.43 24.58 4.27
C ALA A 313 -3.46 25.96 3.61
N MET A 314 -4.24 26.15 2.53
CA MET A 314 -4.38 27.46 1.87
C MET A 314 -4.83 28.57 2.84
N GLN A 315 -5.76 28.29 3.75
CA GLN A 315 -6.15 29.26 4.79
C GLN A 315 -4.94 29.67 5.64
N VAL A 316 -4.12 28.71 6.05
CA VAL A 316 -2.90 28.97 6.84
C VAL A 316 -1.87 29.76 6.04
N LEU A 317 -1.68 29.44 4.76
CA LEU A 317 -0.74 30.17 3.89
C LEU A 317 -1.13 31.65 3.74
N VAL A 318 -2.41 31.92 3.48
CA VAL A 318 -2.93 33.30 3.38
C VAL A 318 -2.71 34.07 4.69
N ALA A 319 -2.95 33.43 5.84
CA ALA A 319 -2.69 34.05 7.13
C ALA A 319 -1.20 34.32 7.38
N LEU A 320 -0.30 33.44 6.91
CA LEU A 320 1.14 33.64 6.99
C LEU A 320 1.60 34.85 6.17
N GLU A 321 1.07 35.02 4.95
CA GLU A 321 1.40 36.20 4.12
C GLU A 321 0.89 37.49 4.73
N ARG A 322 -0.37 37.53 5.19
CA ARG A 322 -0.91 38.73 5.86
C ARG A 322 -0.13 39.07 7.13
N PHE A 323 0.27 38.07 7.91
CA PHE A 323 1.13 38.29 9.07
C PHE A 323 2.47 38.92 8.66
N ARG A 324 3.09 38.43 7.57
CA ARG A 324 4.33 38.99 7.02
C ARG A 324 4.15 40.45 6.61
N GLU A 325 3.06 40.77 5.92
CA GLU A 325 2.76 42.15 5.48
C GLU A 325 2.57 43.10 6.65
N GLU A 326 1.84 42.68 7.69
CA GLU A 326 1.55 43.52 8.86
C GLU A 326 2.75 43.68 9.81
N ARG A 327 3.59 42.64 9.94
CA ARG A 327 4.66 42.58 10.95
C ARG A 327 6.07 42.67 10.35
N GLY A 328 6.21 42.60 9.04
CA GLY A 328 7.47 42.65 8.30
C GLY A 328 8.26 41.33 8.29
N ALA A 329 7.75 40.25 8.86
CA ALA A 329 8.39 38.93 8.88
C ALA A 329 7.36 37.82 9.16
N TYR A 330 7.66 36.58 8.74
CA TYR A 330 6.84 35.41 9.08
C TYR A 330 6.91 35.09 10.59
N PRO A 331 5.84 34.51 11.16
CA PRO A 331 5.83 34.17 12.59
C PRO A 331 6.82 33.05 12.92
N GLU A 332 7.40 33.05 14.12
CA GLU A 332 8.26 31.93 14.55
C GLU A 332 7.51 30.59 14.69
N ARG A 333 6.19 30.64 14.96
CA ARG A 333 5.33 29.47 15.20
C ARG A 333 3.90 29.78 14.73
N LEU A 334 3.19 28.77 14.20
CA LEU A 334 1.80 28.93 13.73
C LEU A 334 0.84 29.47 14.80
N ARG A 335 1.06 29.15 16.07
CA ARG A 335 0.24 29.68 17.18
C ARG A 335 0.23 31.21 17.29
N HIS A 336 1.17 31.92 16.67
CA HIS A 336 1.18 33.39 16.65
C HIS A 336 0.17 33.97 15.65
N LEU A 337 -0.45 33.14 14.80
CA LEU A 337 -1.60 33.51 13.98
C LEU A 337 -2.89 33.63 14.82
N VAL A 338 -2.87 33.14 16.07
CA VAL A 338 -3.99 33.20 17.01
C VAL A 338 -3.74 34.33 18.02
N PRO A 339 -4.74 35.18 18.34
CA PRO A 339 -6.13 35.16 17.85
C PRO A 339 -6.37 36.01 16.58
N ASP A 340 -5.36 36.74 16.11
CA ASP A 340 -5.54 37.84 15.15
C ASP A 340 -6.06 37.35 13.78
N PHE A 341 -5.69 36.14 13.34
CA PHE A 341 -6.11 35.55 12.06
C PHE A 341 -7.06 34.36 12.23
N PHE A 342 -6.96 33.61 13.34
CA PHE A 342 -7.81 32.46 13.63
C PHE A 342 -8.16 32.35 15.12
N GLU A 343 -9.30 31.75 15.45
CA GLU A 343 -9.62 31.34 16.82
C GLU A 343 -8.74 30.18 17.30
N GLU A 344 -8.47 29.22 16.41
CA GLU A 344 -7.52 28.11 16.59
C GLU A 344 -6.88 27.83 15.22
N VAL A 345 -5.61 27.40 15.21
CA VAL A 345 -4.92 27.05 13.97
C VAL A 345 -5.65 25.89 13.28
N PRO A 346 -6.07 26.04 12.00
CA PRO A 346 -6.70 24.96 11.24
C PRO A 346 -5.82 23.71 11.19
N ARG A 347 -6.43 22.53 11.31
CA ARG A 347 -5.75 21.22 11.31
C ARG A 347 -5.99 20.46 10.00
N PRO A 348 -4.98 19.80 9.41
CA PRO A 348 -5.11 19.11 8.13
C PRO A 348 -6.17 17.99 8.13
N ARG A 349 -6.43 17.34 9.28
CA ARG A 349 -7.42 16.26 9.49
C ARG A 349 -7.35 15.14 8.45
N MET A 350 -6.65 14.06 8.80
CA MET A 350 -6.59 12.87 7.96
C MET A 350 -7.56 11.80 8.46
N GLY A 351 -8.59 11.51 7.67
CA GLY A 351 -9.56 10.47 8.01
C GLY A 351 -10.72 10.93 8.89
N LEU A 352 -11.30 9.97 9.61
CA LEU A 352 -12.46 10.13 10.49
C LEU A 352 -12.08 10.29 11.96
N ILE A 353 -10.93 9.76 12.38
CA ILE A 353 -10.51 9.82 13.78
C ILE A 353 -9.74 11.13 13.98
N LEU A 354 -10.23 11.97 14.88
CA LEU A 354 -9.52 13.18 15.26
C LEU A 354 -8.36 12.78 16.17
N ASP A 355 -7.13 12.97 15.68
CA ASP A 355 -5.94 12.94 16.50
C ASP A 355 -5.64 14.35 17.01
N ASP A 356 -5.23 14.46 18.27
CA ASP A 356 -4.77 15.73 18.82
C ASP A 356 -3.43 16.14 18.20
N ASP A 357 -2.66 15.17 17.70
CA ASP A 357 -1.37 15.37 17.06
C ASP A 357 -1.45 15.68 15.54
N ASP A 358 -2.66 15.77 14.97
CA ASP A 358 -2.90 16.19 13.58
C ASP A 358 -2.66 17.71 13.41
N GLU A 359 -1.42 18.15 13.56
CA GLU A 359 -1.00 19.54 13.36
C GLU A 359 -0.16 19.71 12.08
N PHE A 360 -0.22 20.89 11.48
CA PHE A 360 0.76 21.24 10.46
C PHE A 360 2.14 21.41 11.10
N THR A 361 3.15 20.75 10.52
CA THR A 361 4.55 21.00 10.85
C THR A 361 4.98 22.27 10.14
N TYR A 362 5.36 23.30 10.91
CA TYR A 362 5.79 24.59 10.39
C TYR A 362 7.25 24.85 10.74
N THR A 363 8.05 25.19 9.73
CA THR A 363 9.45 25.60 9.88
C THR A 363 9.64 26.98 9.29
N ASN A 364 10.03 27.95 10.11
CA ASN A 364 10.40 29.30 9.67
C ASN A 364 11.85 29.29 9.16
N LEU A 365 12.08 29.84 7.97
CA LEU A 365 13.39 29.93 7.30
C LEU A 365 13.87 31.39 7.12
N GLY A 366 13.30 32.32 7.88
CA GLY A 366 13.55 33.76 7.77
C GLY A 366 12.62 34.39 6.73
N ASP A 367 13.09 34.44 5.49
CA ASP A 367 12.37 35.06 4.35
C ASP A 367 11.44 34.08 3.63
N SER A 368 11.37 32.83 4.08
CA SER A 368 10.46 31.79 3.60
C SER A 368 10.04 30.87 4.75
N TYR A 369 9.18 29.90 4.44
CA TYR A 369 8.74 28.91 5.41
C TYR A 369 8.48 27.56 4.73
N LEU A 370 8.34 26.53 5.54
CA LEU A 370 7.91 25.21 5.12
C LEU A 370 6.70 24.81 5.96
N LEU A 371 5.58 24.49 5.30
CA LEU A 371 4.36 24.01 5.93
C LEU A 371 4.08 22.58 5.46
N GLU A 372 4.08 21.62 6.38
CA GLU A 372 3.99 20.20 6.05
C GLU A 372 2.89 19.49 6.83
N PHE A 373 2.34 18.45 6.22
CA PHE A 373 1.44 17.52 6.86
C PHE A 373 1.62 16.13 6.24
N SER A 374 1.19 15.10 6.94
CA SER A 374 1.30 13.73 6.46
C SER A 374 -0.03 13.16 6.02
N SER A 375 0.01 12.25 5.07
CA SER A 375 -1.17 11.53 4.59
C SER A 375 -0.84 10.05 4.38
N VAL A 376 -1.83 9.23 4.07
CA VAL A 376 -1.60 7.80 3.78
C VAL A 376 -0.99 7.61 2.39
N THR A 377 -1.40 8.43 1.44
CA THR A 377 -0.98 8.40 0.02
C THR A 377 0.36 9.08 -0.20
N TRP A 378 0.71 10.06 0.64
CA TRP A 378 2.00 10.73 0.65
C TRP A 378 2.58 10.72 2.05
N VAL A 379 3.80 10.17 2.16
CA VAL A 379 4.56 10.11 3.41
C VAL A 379 4.60 11.49 4.09
N GLN A 380 4.84 12.53 3.29
CA GLN A 380 4.83 13.92 3.71
C GLN A 380 4.44 14.79 2.52
N CYS A 381 3.49 15.69 2.71
CA CYS A 381 3.15 16.75 1.77
C CYS A 381 3.59 18.07 2.39
N GLY A 382 4.29 18.90 1.61
CA GLY A 382 4.89 20.14 2.05
C GLY A 382 4.72 21.24 1.02
N TYR A 383 4.47 22.44 1.52
CA TYR A 383 4.46 23.68 0.77
C TYR A 383 5.65 24.54 1.20
N SER A 384 6.39 25.07 0.23
CA SER A 384 7.46 26.03 0.44
C SER A 384 7.34 27.11 -0.63
N PRO A 385 7.02 28.38 -0.30
CA PRO A 385 6.84 29.40 -1.32
C PRO A 385 8.09 29.56 -2.19
N PRO A 386 7.95 29.90 -3.49
CA PRO A 386 9.08 30.13 -4.38
C PRO A 386 9.93 31.30 -3.86
N TYR A 387 11.25 31.18 -3.93
CA TYR A 387 12.18 32.24 -3.50
C TYR A 387 11.99 33.57 -4.27
N ASP A 388 11.39 33.53 -5.46
CA ASP A 388 11.15 34.70 -6.31
C ASP A 388 9.94 35.54 -5.86
N VAL A 389 9.02 35.01 -5.04
CA VAL A 389 7.96 35.83 -4.40
C VAL A 389 8.55 36.75 -3.31
N ALA A 390 9.81 36.51 -2.90
CA ALA A 390 10.58 37.42 -2.05
C ALA A 390 11.40 38.46 -2.86
N LYS A 391 11.35 38.43 -4.21
CA LYS A 391 12.08 39.35 -5.07
C LYS A 391 11.34 39.56 -6.40
N TYR A 392 10.80 40.76 -6.55
CA TYR A 392 10.40 41.45 -7.78
C TYR A 392 8.90 41.70 -7.95
N SER A 393 8.61 43.00 -8.01
CA SER A 393 7.41 43.62 -8.54
C SER A 393 7.20 43.22 -10.00
N GLU A 394 5.97 42.82 -10.30
CA GLU A 394 5.20 42.54 -11.53
C GLU A 394 5.64 43.06 -12.94
N ASP A 395 6.86 43.52 -13.19
CA ASP A 395 7.18 44.19 -14.47
C ASP A 395 7.84 43.31 -15.57
N ASP A 396 8.06 42.00 -15.40
CA ASP A 396 9.00 41.28 -16.30
C ASP A 396 8.61 39.87 -16.82
N PHE A 397 7.33 39.51 -16.91
CA PHE A 397 6.94 38.24 -17.59
C PHE A 397 5.84 38.44 -18.63
N GLU A 398 6.27 38.69 -19.87
CA GLU A 398 5.48 38.46 -21.09
C GLU A 398 5.61 36.97 -21.51
N ASP A 399 4.45 36.34 -21.69
CA ASP A 399 4.14 35.20 -22.56
C ASP A 399 5.00 33.93 -22.48
N GLU A 400 4.44 32.86 -21.88
CA GLU A 400 4.62 31.49 -22.39
C GLU A 400 3.44 30.57 -21.99
N ASP A 401 2.68 30.16 -23.02
CA ASP A 401 1.59 29.18 -23.11
C ASP A 401 1.24 28.33 -21.86
N GLU A 402 0.13 28.68 -21.20
CA GLU A 402 -0.54 27.85 -20.20
C GLU A 402 -1.30 26.68 -20.88
N GLU A 403 -0.88 25.45 -20.59
CA GLU A 403 -1.67 24.25 -20.89
C GLU A 403 -2.86 24.16 -19.92
N ASP A 404 -4.08 24.17 -20.49
CA ASP A 404 -5.38 24.02 -19.80
C ASP A 404 -5.37 22.89 -18.73
N PHE A 405 -5.20 23.27 -17.46
CA PHE A 405 -5.58 22.43 -16.32
C PHE A 405 -7.07 22.67 -16.03
N GLU A 406 -7.88 21.60 -16.08
CA GLU A 406 -9.31 21.66 -15.73
C GLU A 406 -9.52 22.24 -14.32
N GLU A 407 -9.93 23.51 -14.25
CA GLU A 407 -10.32 24.21 -13.04
C GLU A 407 -11.53 23.52 -12.37
N ARG A 408 -11.34 23.10 -11.12
CA ARG A 408 -12.43 22.70 -10.22
C ARG A 408 -12.78 23.88 -9.32
N PRO A 409 -13.99 23.91 -8.73
CA PRO A 409 -14.45 25.06 -7.96
C PRO A 409 -13.68 25.13 -6.64
N GLN A 410 -12.55 25.82 -6.66
CA GLN A 410 -11.96 26.45 -5.50
C GLN A 410 -12.79 27.71 -5.21
N ASP A 411 -12.79 28.17 -3.95
CA ASP A 411 -13.39 29.45 -3.60
C ASP A 411 -12.75 30.55 -4.47
N PRO A 412 -13.51 31.22 -5.37
CA PRO A 412 -12.94 32.17 -6.32
C PRO A 412 -12.21 33.32 -5.62
N GLU A 413 -12.61 33.65 -4.38
CA GLU A 413 -11.96 34.67 -3.57
C GLU A 413 -10.60 34.20 -3.06
N LEU A 414 -10.49 32.91 -2.69
CA LEU A 414 -9.24 32.30 -2.23
C LEU A 414 -8.26 32.09 -3.39
N THR A 415 -8.73 31.62 -4.55
CA THR A 415 -7.89 31.45 -5.74
C THR A 415 -7.37 32.79 -6.25
N ALA A 416 -8.21 33.82 -6.28
CA ALA A 416 -7.77 35.18 -6.60
C ALA A 416 -6.74 35.71 -5.59
N LEU A 417 -6.92 35.45 -4.29
CA LEU A 417 -5.95 35.84 -3.26
C LEU A 417 -4.60 35.10 -3.40
N LEU A 418 -4.63 33.81 -3.77
CA LEU A 418 -3.43 33.01 -3.95
C LEU A 418 -2.61 33.46 -5.17
N ALA A 419 -3.31 33.81 -6.26
CA ALA A 419 -2.71 34.42 -7.44
C ALA A 419 -2.14 35.82 -7.10
N ASP A 420 -2.88 36.65 -6.36
CA ASP A 420 -2.45 38.00 -5.90
C ASP A 420 -1.19 37.95 -5.02
N HIS A 421 -1.00 36.85 -4.27
CA HIS A 421 0.20 36.61 -3.46
C HIS A 421 1.28 35.75 -4.13
N GLY A 422 1.12 35.37 -5.42
CA GLY A 422 2.11 34.55 -6.15
C GLY A 422 2.35 33.17 -5.54
N LEU A 423 1.38 32.61 -4.83
CA LEU A 423 1.51 31.35 -4.06
C LEU A 423 1.31 30.09 -4.92
N GLU A 424 1.20 30.23 -6.23
CA GLU A 424 1.00 29.13 -7.17
C GLU A 424 2.23 28.20 -7.24
N GLY A 425 1.99 26.88 -7.18
CA GLY A 425 2.96 25.91 -7.70
C GLY A 425 4.01 25.30 -6.76
N ALA A 426 4.02 25.57 -5.46
CA ALA A 426 5.14 25.14 -4.60
C ALA A 426 4.89 23.94 -3.66
N TRP A 427 4.02 23.02 -4.10
CA TRP A 427 3.74 21.77 -3.38
C TRP A 427 4.67 20.64 -3.81
N ASN A 428 5.26 19.93 -2.86
CA ASN A 428 6.03 18.71 -3.16
C ASN A 428 5.15 17.47 -3.45
N CYS A 429 3.83 17.58 -3.23
CA CYS A 429 2.86 16.50 -3.43
C CYS A 429 1.82 16.90 -4.48
N GLN A 430 1.43 15.98 -5.38
CA GLN A 430 0.41 16.25 -6.41
C GLN A 430 -1.01 16.28 -5.83
N ASP A 431 -1.93 16.95 -6.54
CA ASP A 431 -3.32 17.15 -6.10
C ASP A 431 -4.12 15.86 -6.08
N ALA A 432 -3.78 14.98 -7.02
CA ALA A 432 -4.23 13.62 -7.04
C ALA A 432 -3.15 12.73 -6.44
N PRO A 433 -3.51 11.73 -5.61
CA PRO A 433 -2.57 10.71 -5.22
C PRO A 433 -2.01 10.03 -6.47
N PRO A 434 -0.77 9.53 -6.43
CA PRO A 434 -0.23 8.76 -7.53
C PRO A 434 -1.14 7.54 -7.71
N LYS A 435 -1.89 7.52 -8.82
CA LYS A 435 -2.37 6.26 -9.40
C LYS A 435 -1.13 5.35 -9.50
N LEU A 436 -1.28 4.06 -9.21
CA LEU A 436 -0.13 3.14 -9.17
C LEU A 436 0.69 3.30 -10.45
N TRP A 437 2.01 3.43 -10.28
CA TRP A 437 3.00 3.71 -11.33
C TRP A 437 2.80 2.93 -12.64
#